data_AF-A0A9E4RCC3-F1
#
_entry.id   AF-A0A9E4RCC3-F1
#
_cell.length_a   1.000
_cell.length_b   1.000
_cell.length_c   1.000
_cell.angle_alpha   90.00
_cell.angle_beta   90.00
_cell.angle_gamma   90.00
#
_symmetry.space_group_name_H-M   'P 1'
#
loop_
_entity.id
_entity.type
_entity.pdbx_description
1 polymer ?
#
loop_
_entity_poly.entity_id
_entity_poly.type
_entity_poly.pdbx_seq_one_letter_code
_entity_poly.pdbx_strand_id
1 'polypeptide(L)'
;MSGTFRFPALRLAPALLVVALALVAACTAPNAIVPKTGGNVGDQAPEFQGIANWINSERLTMEELRGKVVLIDFWTYTCVNCIRTMPYLKRWHDLYADKGLVIVGVHSPEFEFEKLTPNVVDSAKTFGLAYPIAQDNDFATWKAYSNRAWPAKYLVDKDGVVRYKHFGEGSYRETENKIWELLIAAGADVTDILVSTVPDPKFLPEARSRDRALRLTRELYGGYERNNTRSGLYIAHGDYYAGAERVLEYTDPGDHQNHSLYLQGTWFNGYEELRHARKTESFEDYIALRFSATSVNAVVNPGEGQPFEVQVTIDGRPLRPDEAGPDISFEQGRSVFKVDEGRMYEVVALPAYGSHELRLSSNSDDFALFAFTFGAYEEGP
;
A
#
# COMPACT_ATOMS: atom_id res chain seq x y z
N MET A 1 102.40 -35.69 26.68
CA MET A 1 101.28 -36.57 27.02
C MET A 1 100.08 -35.71 27.37
N SER A 2 99.28 -35.33 26.38
CA SER A 2 98.12 -34.45 26.53
C SER A 2 96.84 -35.26 26.30
N GLY A 3 96.04 -35.38 27.36
CA GLY A 3 94.80 -36.14 27.38
C GLY A 3 93.67 -35.46 26.60
N THR A 4 92.92 -36.27 25.86
CA THR A 4 91.72 -35.91 25.11
C THR A 4 90.51 -35.88 26.05
N PHE A 5 89.84 -34.73 26.14
CA PHE A 5 88.55 -34.58 26.83
C PHE A 5 87.40 -34.97 25.89
N ARG A 6 86.52 -35.88 26.35
CA ARG A 6 85.23 -36.22 25.73
C ARG A 6 84.12 -35.36 26.34
N PHE A 7 83.28 -34.75 25.50
CA PHE A 7 81.97 -34.21 25.91
C PHE A 7 80.87 -35.27 25.68
N PRO A 8 79.86 -35.39 26.56
CA PRO A 8 78.73 -36.28 26.35
C PRO A 8 77.71 -35.66 25.38
N ALA A 9 77.14 -36.49 24.52
CA ALA A 9 76.08 -36.13 23.59
C ALA A 9 74.73 -35.97 24.33
N LEU A 10 74.12 -34.79 24.23
CA LEU A 10 72.74 -34.57 24.65
C LEU A 10 71.80 -35.07 23.54
N ARG A 11 71.01 -36.12 23.81
CA ARG A 11 69.91 -36.55 22.93
C ARG A 11 68.68 -35.69 23.22
N LEU A 12 68.27 -34.87 22.25
CA LEU A 12 66.96 -34.22 22.25
C LEU A 12 65.91 -35.19 21.67
N ALA A 13 64.87 -35.46 22.44
CA ALA A 13 63.74 -36.31 22.05
C ALA A 13 62.81 -35.59 21.05
N PRO A 14 62.18 -36.28 20.08
CA PRO A 14 61.25 -35.68 19.13
C PRO A 14 59.84 -35.68 19.74
N ALA A 15 59.49 -34.66 20.52
CA ALA A 15 58.15 -34.57 21.13
C ALA A 15 57.42 -33.24 20.86
N LEU A 16 57.84 -32.46 19.86
CA LEU A 16 57.33 -31.10 19.64
C LEU A 16 56.72 -30.84 18.25
N LEU A 17 56.60 -31.86 17.39
CA LEU A 17 56.11 -31.65 16.00
C LEU A 17 54.66 -32.12 15.74
N VAL A 18 53.90 -32.55 16.74
CA VAL A 18 52.50 -33.00 16.53
C VAL A 18 51.46 -31.98 16.99
N VAL A 19 51.81 -31.02 17.85
CA VAL A 19 50.84 -30.00 18.34
C VAL A 19 50.68 -28.83 17.35
N ALA A 20 51.66 -28.59 16.46
CA ALA A 20 51.59 -27.50 15.50
C ALA A 20 50.66 -27.78 14.30
N LEU A 21 50.33 -29.04 13.99
CA LEU A 21 49.44 -29.36 12.87
C LEU A 21 47.94 -29.35 13.24
N ALA A 22 47.60 -29.44 14.53
CA ALA A 22 46.21 -29.39 14.99
C ALA A 22 45.67 -27.96 15.14
N LEU A 23 46.55 -26.95 15.22
CA LEU A 23 46.16 -25.53 15.39
C LEU A 23 46.02 -24.76 14.08
N VAL A 24 46.52 -25.27 12.96
CA VAL A 24 46.42 -24.60 11.65
C VAL A 24 45.16 -25.02 10.88
N ALA A 25 44.49 -26.11 11.27
CA ALA A 25 43.25 -26.56 10.65
C ALA A 25 41.97 -25.90 11.23
N ALA A 26 42.08 -25.02 12.22
CA ALA A 26 40.94 -24.44 12.94
C ALA A 26 40.56 -23.01 12.50
N CYS A 27 41.25 -22.40 11.53
CA CYS A 27 41.06 -20.98 11.18
C CYS A 27 40.71 -20.73 9.70
N THR A 28 40.02 -21.66 9.04
CA THR A 28 39.43 -21.43 7.70
C THR A 28 37.98 -21.89 7.60
N ALA A 29 37.24 -21.92 8.71
CA ALA A 29 35.79 -21.85 8.59
C ALA A 29 35.48 -20.46 7.99
N PRO A 30 34.91 -20.36 6.77
CA PRO A 30 34.43 -19.08 6.29
C PRO A 30 33.48 -18.56 7.37
N ASN A 31 33.70 -17.32 7.84
CA ASN A 31 32.74 -16.64 8.70
C ASN A 31 31.37 -16.85 8.05
N ALA A 32 30.52 -17.66 8.67
CA ALA A 32 29.16 -17.81 8.21
C ALA A 32 28.58 -16.41 8.25
N ILE A 33 28.35 -15.83 7.08
CA ILE A 33 27.69 -14.54 6.95
C ILE A 33 26.31 -14.79 7.54
N VAL A 34 26.09 -14.38 8.79
CA VAL A 34 24.76 -14.37 9.38
C VAL A 34 23.95 -13.44 8.50
N PRO A 35 22.97 -13.94 7.73
CA PRO A 35 22.23 -13.08 6.84
C PRO A 35 21.47 -12.07 7.71
N LYS A 36 21.54 -10.79 7.34
CA LYS A 36 20.82 -9.73 8.05
C LYS A 36 19.32 -10.03 7.96
N THR A 37 18.57 -9.66 8.99
CA THR A 37 17.11 -9.71 8.95
C THR A 37 16.56 -8.38 8.45
N GLY A 38 15.73 -8.39 7.42
CA GLY A 38 15.23 -7.17 6.79
C GLY A 38 14.48 -7.42 5.48
N GLY A 39 13.87 -6.36 4.93
CA GLY A 39 13.14 -6.43 3.66
C GLY A 39 14.00 -6.33 2.41
N ASN A 40 15.34 -6.33 2.48
CA ASN A 40 16.17 -6.23 1.28
C ASN A 40 16.42 -7.60 0.66
N VAL A 41 16.61 -7.63 -0.65
CA VAL A 41 17.00 -8.85 -1.36
C VAL A 41 18.30 -9.39 -0.78
N GLY A 42 18.29 -10.66 -0.35
CA GLY A 42 19.40 -11.34 0.32
C GLY A 42 19.29 -11.38 1.85
N ASP A 43 18.42 -10.57 2.46
CA ASP A 43 18.15 -10.60 3.89
C ASP A 43 17.20 -11.77 4.25
N GLN A 44 17.34 -12.31 5.46
CA GLN A 44 16.31 -13.16 6.06
C GLN A 44 15.05 -12.32 6.27
N ALA A 45 13.90 -12.86 5.85
CA ALA A 45 12.63 -12.20 6.03
C ALA A 45 12.34 -11.99 7.54
N PRO A 46 12.02 -10.76 7.98
CA PRO A 46 11.58 -10.51 9.35
C PRO A 46 10.33 -11.30 9.70
N GLU A 47 10.20 -11.65 10.98
CA GLU A 47 8.96 -12.21 11.53
C GLU A 47 7.80 -11.20 11.47
N PHE A 48 6.56 -11.70 11.42
CA PHE A 48 5.35 -10.91 11.60
C PHE A 48 5.26 -10.42 13.05
N GLN A 49 5.55 -9.14 13.24
CA GLN A 49 5.63 -8.47 14.54
C GLN A 49 4.39 -7.61 14.78
N GLY A 50 3.92 -7.59 16.03
CA GLY A 50 2.83 -6.70 16.46
C GLY A 50 1.50 -6.91 15.73
N ILE A 51 1.26 -8.11 15.18
CA ILE A 51 0.00 -8.42 14.50
C ILE A 51 -1.13 -8.46 15.51
N ALA A 52 -2.10 -7.57 15.34
CA ALA A 52 -3.26 -7.45 16.20
C ALA A 52 -4.21 -8.64 16.02
N ASN A 53 -4.47 -9.03 14.77
CA ASN A 53 -5.35 -10.14 14.41
C ASN A 53 -4.87 -10.85 13.15
N TRP A 54 -5.24 -12.13 13.03
CA TRP A 54 -5.15 -12.90 11.80
C TRP A 54 -6.55 -13.13 11.24
N ILE A 55 -6.71 -12.92 9.94
CA ILE A 55 -7.94 -13.12 9.19
C ILE A 55 -7.67 -14.18 8.12
N ASN A 56 -8.65 -15.04 7.86
CA ASN A 56 -8.55 -16.21 6.96
C ASN A 56 -7.53 -17.29 7.38
N SER A 57 -6.88 -17.17 8.53
CA SER A 57 -5.98 -18.20 9.07
C SER A 57 -5.80 -18.06 10.57
N GLU A 58 -5.24 -19.11 11.19
CA GLU A 58 -4.56 -18.95 12.48
C GLU A 58 -3.28 -18.13 12.31
N ARG A 59 -2.62 -17.82 13.43
CA ARG A 59 -1.32 -17.14 13.41
C ARG A 59 -0.30 -17.94 12.61
N LEU A 60 0.41 -17.26 11.71
CA LEU A 60 1.57 -17.82 11.01
C LEU A 60 2.86 -17.20 11.53
N THR A 61 3.95 -17.96 11.41
CA THR A 61 5.32 -17.52 11.64
C THR A 61 6.18 -17.78 10.40
N MET A 62 7.26 -17.03 10.23
CA MET A 62 8.20 -17.29 9.12
C MET A 62 8.87 -18.66 9.23
N GLU A 63 8.97 -19.23 10.43
CA GLU A 63 9.50 -20.58 10.64
C GLU A 63 8.53 -21.67 10.17
N GLU A 64 7.23 -21.53 10.44
CA GLU A 64 6.20 -22.46 9.93
C GLU A 64 6.05 -22.40 8.40
N LEU A 65 6.46 -21.29 7.79
CA LEU A 65 6.43 -21.07 6.34
C LEU A 65 7.69 -21.55 5.62
N ARG A 66 8.72 -22.07 6.33
CA ARG A 66 9.89 -22.69 5.69
C ARG A 66 9.46 -23.83 4.77
N GLY A 67 10.19 -23.99 3.67
CA GLY A 67 9.83 -24.93 2.61
C GLY A 67 8.85 -24.38 1.58
N LYS A 68 8.16 -23.27 1.86
CA LYS A 68 7.21 -22.62 0.95
C LYS A 68 7.79 -21.35 0.34
N VAL A 69 7.25 -20.94 -0.80
CA VAL A 69 7.47 -19.59 -1.33
C VAL A 69 6.44 -18.67 -0.69
N VAL A 70 6.86 -17.55 -0.10
CA VAL A 70 5.95 -16.62 0.59
C VAL A 70 5.94 -15.28 -0.13
N LEU A 71 4.75 -14.83 -0.56
CA LEU A 71 4.53 -13.48 -1.04
C LEU A 71 3.90 -12.66 0.09
N ILE A 72 4.63 -11.69 0.61
CA ILE A 72 4.14 -10.72 1.59
C ILE A 72 3.68 -9.49 0.81
N ASP A 73 2.40 -9.17 0.88
CA ASP A 73 1.80 -8.00 0.22
C ASP A 73 1.28 -7.02 1.29
N PHE A 74 1.91 -5.85 1.38
CA PHE A 74 1.46 -4.76 2.23
C PHE A 74 0.35 -3.98 1.53
N TRP A 75 -0.81 -3.87 2.18
CA TRP A 75 -2.00 -3.25 1.62
C TRP A 75 -2.81 -2.53 2.71
N THR A 76 -3.76 -1.71 2.28
CA THR A 76 -4.86 -1.19 3.10
C THR A 76 -6.12 -1.12 2.24
N TYR A 77 -7.31 -1.20 2.83
CA TYR A 77 -8.53 -1.41 2.03
C TYR A 77 -9.07 -0.15 1.35
N THR A 78 -8.66 1.06 1.75
CA THR A 78 -9.04 2.30 1.04
C THR A 78 -8.05 2.72 -0.05
N CYS A 79 -6.96 1.96 -0.25
CA CYS A 79 -5.91 2.26 -1.22
C CYS A 79 -6.28 1.75 -2.62
N VAL A 80 -6.56 2.66 -3.55
CA VAL A 80 -6.94 2.33 -4.94
C VAL A 80 -5.87 1.48 -5.65
N ASN A 81 -4.59 1.80 -5.45
CA ASN A 81 -3.46 1.07 -6.03
C ASN A 81 -3.41 -0.38 -5.54
N CYS A 82 -3.81 -0.60 -4.29
CA CYS A 82 -3.89 -1.89 -3.65
C CYS A 82 -5.05 -2.69 -4.24
N ILE A 83 -6.23 -2.07 -4.34
CA ILE A 83 -7.43 -2.68 -4.95
C ILE A 83 -7.15 -3.13 -6.38
N ARG A 84 -6.51 -2.30 -7.22
CA ARG A 84 -6.11 -2.68 -8.59
C ARG A 84 -5.07 -3.79 -8.67
N THR A 85 -4.31 -4.02 -7.59
CA THR A 85 -3.35 -5.13 -7.49
C THR A 85 -4.03 -6.45 -7.10
N MET A 86 -5.15 -6.42 -6.38
CA MET A 86 -5.83 -7.62 -5.86
C MET A 86 -6.21 -8.66 -6.93
N PRO A 87 -6.68 -8.31 -8.15
CA PRO A 87 -6.96 -9.30 -9.19
C PRO A 87 -5.76 -10.21 -9.52
N TYR A 88 -4.54 -9.66 -9.51
CA TYR A 88 -3.31 -10.40 -9.75
C TYR A 88 -2.97 -11.32 -8.57
N LEU A 89 -3.09 -10.82 -7.33
CA LEU A 89 -2.87 -11.61 -6.12
C LEU A 89 -3.85 -12.79 -6.04
N LYS A 90 -5.13 -12.57 -6.34
CA LYS A 90 -6.16 -13.62 -6.39
C LYS A 90 -5.81 -14.67 -7.43
N ARG A 91 -5.46 -14.25 -8.66
CA ARG A 91 -5.03 -15.18 -9.70
C ARG A 91 -3.81 -16.00 -9.28
N TRP A 92 -2.80 -15.38 -8.67
CA TRP A 92 -1.60 -16.09 -8.21
C TRP A 92 -1.90 -17.05 -7.07
N HIS A 93 -2.78 -16.67 -6.14
CA HIS A 93 -3.26 -17.57 -5.09
C HIS A 93 -3.92 -18.80 -5.71
N ASP A 94 -4.87 -18.61 -6.63
CA ASP A 94 -5.62 -19.70 -7.25
C ASP A 94 -4.73 -20.66 -8.06
N LEU A 95 -3.70 -20.13 -8.73
CA LEU A 95 -2.79 -20.94 -9.55
C LEU A 95 -1.71 -21.66 -8.74
N TYR A 96 -1.19 -21.02 -7.69
CA TYR A 96 0.07 -21.44 -7.08
C TYR A 96 -0.04 -21.86 -5.62
N ALA A 97 -1.18 -21.68 -4.95
CA ALA A 97 -1.34 -22.09 -3.54
C ALA A 97 -1.04 -23.58 -3.34
N ASP A 98 -1.63 -24.44 -4.17
CA ASP A 98 -1.41 -25.90 -4.15
C ASP A 98 -0.01 -26.31 -4.66
N LYS A 99 0.76 -25.36 -5.18
CA LYS A 99 2.13 -25.56 -5.67
C LYS A 99 3.19 -25.10 -4.66
N GLY A 100 2.77 -24.58 -3.50
CA GLY A 100 3.66 -24.16 -2.43
C GLY A 100 3.85 -22.65 -2.30
N LEU A 101 3.03 -21.83 -3.00
CA LEU A 101 2.95 -20.40 -2.72
C LEU A 101 2.04 -20.15 -1.51
N VAL A 102 2.46 -19.26 -0.62
CA VAL A 102 1.60 -18.67 0.40
C VAL A 102 1.62 -17.16 0.23
N ILE A 103 0.45 -16.56 0.04
CA ILE A 103 0.31 -15.10 0.10
C ILE A 103 -0.07 -14.74 1.54
N VAL A 104 0.63 -13.78 2.13
CA VAL A 104 0.24 -13.15 3.40
C VAL A 104 0.01 -11.67 3.13
N GLY A 105 -1.26 -11.26 3.16
CA GLY A 105 -1.65 -9.86 3.05
C GLY A 105 -1.43 -9.15 4.38
N VAL A 106 -0.37 -8.35 4.50
CA VAL A 106 -0.14 -7.52 5.68
C VAL A 106 -0.96 -6.24 5.56
N HIS A 107 -2.08 -6.19 6.26
CA HIS A 107 -2.93 -5.02 6.31
C HIS A 107 -2.33 -3.99 7.28
N SER A 108 -1.69 -2.97 6.74
CA SER A 108 -1.16 -1.83 7.52
C SER A 108 -2.05 -0.62 7.24
N PRO A 109 -2.81 -0.12 8.23
CA PRO A 109 -3.86 0.88 8.02
C PRO A 109 -3.28 2.25 7.66
N GLU A 110 -3.85 2.92 6.67
CA GLU A 110 -3.58 4.32 6.36
C GLU A 110 -4.32 5.28 7.29
N PHE A 111 -5.53 4.91 7.76
CA PHE A 111 -6.39 5.69 8.65
C PHE A 111 -6.84 4.89 9.90
N GLU A 112 -7.23 5.57 10.97
CA GLU A 112 -7.62 4.91 12.24
C GLU A 112 -8.82 3.96 12.08
N PHE A 113 -9.80 4.30 11.25
CA PHE A 113 -10.97 3.44 11.02
C PHE A 113 -10.61 2.14 10.28
N GLU A 114 -9.42 2.06 9.67
CA GLU A 114 -8.91 0.82 9.06
C GLU A 114 -8.29 -0.13 10.10
N LYS A 115 -8.10 0.30 11.35
CA LYS A 115 -7.69 -0.58 12.47
C LYS A 115 -8.82 -1.46 13.01
N LEU A 116 -10.07 -1.11 12.71
CA LEU A 116 -11.22 -1.87 13.16
C LEU A 116 -11.29 -3.21 12.42
N THR A 117 -11.03 -4.30 13.13
CA THR A 117 -11.03 -5.67 12.55
C THR A 117 -12.31 -6.01 11.77
N PRO A 118 -13.53 -5.64 12.21
CA PRO A 118 -14.74 -5.86 11.41
C PRO A 118 -14.66 -5.25 10.01
N ASN A 119 -14.15 -4.02 9.88
CA ASN A 119 -14.02 -3.33 8.59
C ASN A 119 -13.02 -4.04 7.67
N VAL A 120 -11.90 -4.52 8.21
CA VAL A 120 -10.90 -5.29 7.45
C VAL A 120 -11.47 -6.62 6.99
N VAL A 121 -12.20 -7.32 7.87
CA VAL A 121 -12.86 -8.60 7.56
C VAL A 121 -13.90 -8.41 6.46
N ASP A 122 -14.74 -7.39 6.55
CA ASP A 122 -15.79 -7.15 5.56
C ASP A 122 -15.21 -6.69 4.22
N SER A 123 -14.18 -5.83 4.23
CA SER A 123 -13.43 -5.47 3.02
C SER A 123 -12.76 -6.69 2.37
N ALA A 124 -12.13 -7.57 3.14
CA ALA A 124 -11.52 -8.79 2.62
C ALA A 124 -12.56 -9.72 1.95
N LYS A 125 -13.77 -9.82 2.51
CA LYS A 125 -14.88 -10.56 1.88
C LYS A 125 -15.34 -9.87 0.59
N THR A 126 -15.56 -8.55 0.62
CA THR A 126 -16.02 -7.76 -0.53
C THR A 126 -15.06 -7.90 -1.71
N PHE A 127 -13.75 -7.85 -1.47
CA PHE A 127 -12.74 -8.04 -2.51
C PHE A 127 -12.47 -9.52 -2.86
N GLY A 128 -13.03 -10.47 -2.10
CA GLY A 128 -12.84 -11.90 -2.30
C GLY A 128 -11.41 -12.34 -2.05
N LEU A 129 -10.78 -11.85 -0.99
CA LEU A 129 -9.44 -12.23 -0.55
C LEU A 129 -9.54 -13.49 0.31
N ALA A 130 -9.00 -14.60 -0.19
CA ALA A 130 -9.06 -15.91 0.49
C ALA A 130 -7.78 -16.25 1.25
N TYR A 131 -6.67 -15.59 0.94
CA TYR A 131 -5.37 -15.84 1.57
C TYR A 131 -5.28 -15.26 3.00
N PRO A 132 -4.34 -15.75 3.83
CA PRO A 132 -4.05 -15.20 5.16
C PRO A 132 -3.83 -13.68 5.15
N ILE A 133 -4.42 -12.99 6.11
CA ILE A 133 -4.25 -11.55 6.31
C ILE A 133 -3.77 -11.29 7.74
N ALA A 134 -2.66 -10.57 7.86
CA ALA A 134 -2.07 -10.16 9.14
C ALA A 134 -2.34 -8.67 9.35
N GLN A 135 -3.11 -8.34 10.40
CA GLN A 135 -3.50 -6.96 10.69
C GLN A 135 -2.40 -6.24 11.51
N ASP A 136 -1.60 -5.40 10.87
CA ASP A 136 -0.43 -4.70 11.41
C ASP A 136 -0.76 -3.25 11.84
N ASN A 137 -1.65 -3.11 12.83
CA ASN A 137 -2.22 -1.82 13.25
C ASN A 137 -1.18 -0.79 13.74
N ASP A 138 -0.05 -1.24 14.27
CA ASP A 138 1.02 -0.38 14.83
C ASP A 138 2.28 -0.33 13.95
N PHE A 139 2.16 -0.79 12.70
CA PHE A 139 3.21 -0.81 11.68
C PHE A 139 4.46 -1.58 12.11
N ALA A 140 4.36 -2.51 13.05
CA ALA A 140 5.52 -3.22 13.58
C ALA A 140 6.15 -4.12 12.50
N THR A 141 5.33 -4.84 11.74
CA THR A 141 5.79 -5.63 10.59
C THR A 141 6.24 -4.71 9.45
N TRP A 142 5.50 -3.66 9.13
CA TRP A 142 5.88 -2.64 8.15
C TRP A 142 7.28 -2.07 8.41
N LYS A 143 7.56 -1.67 9.66
CA LYS A 143 8.87 -1.13 10.08
C LYS A 143 9.97 -2.21 9.99
N ALA A 144 9.67 -3.45 10.38
CA ALA A 144 10.63 -4.55 10.30
C ALA A 144 11.09 -4.82 8.85
N TYR A 145 10.19 -4.67 7.87
CA TYR A 145 10.49 -4.79 6.45
C TYR A 145 11.07 -3.50 5.83
N SER A 146 11.21 -2.43 6.63
CA SER A 146 11.58 -1.10 6.15
C SER A 146 10.70 -0.63 4.98
N ASN A 147 9.42 -1.00 5.00
CA ASN A 147 8.46 -0.66 3.95
C ASN A 147 8.16 0.85 3.94
N ARG A 148 7.76 1.38 2.78
CA ARG A 148 7.50 2.81 2.55
C ARG A 148 6.38 3.08 1.56
N ALA A 149 5.65 2.06 1.11
CA ALA A 149 4.65 2.21 0.07
C ALA A 149 3.49 1.23 0.23
N TRP A 150 2.33 1.67 -0.24
CA TRP A 150 1.17 0.84 -0.52
C TRP A 150 0.87 0.85 -2.04
N PRO A 151 0.63 -0.31 -2.68
CA PRO A 151 0.99 -1.63 -2.18
C PRO A 151 2.51 -1.83 -2.18
N ALA A 152 2.99 -2.84 -1.46
CA ALA A 152 4.38 -3.29 -1.55
C ALA A 152 4.47 -4.81 -1.44
N LYS A 153 5.27 -5.43 -2.31
CA LYS A 153 5.43 -6.88 -2.40
C LYS A 153 6.85 -7.28 -2.01
N TYR A 154 6.96 -8.34 -1.23
CA TYR A 154 8.22 -9.00 -0.89
C TYR A 154 8.06 -10.49 -1.12
N LEU A 155 8.89 -11.07 -1.99
CA LEU A 155 8.86 -12.50 -2.27
C LEU A 155 10.03 -13.18 -1.56
N VAL A 156 9.70 -14.19 -0.77
CA VAL A 156 10.60 -14.94 0.11
C VAL A 156 10.67 -16.38 -0.39
N ASP A 157 11.88 -16.93 -0.48
CA ASP A 157 12.04 -18.33 -0.89
C ASP A 157 11.80 -19.34 0.25
N LYS A 158 11.91 -20.63 -0.09
CA LYS A 158 11.75 -21.76 0.85
C LYS A 158 12.70 -21.71 2.06
N ASP A 159 13.84 -21.04 1.92
CA ASP A 159 14.84 -20.88 2.97
C ASP A 159 14.62 -19.57 3.73
N GLY A 160 13.44 -18.96 3.56
CA GLY A 160 12.91 -17.71 4.11
C GLY A 160 13.80 -16.48 3.91
N VAL A 161 14.50 -16.41 2.78
CA VAL A 161 15.28 -15.24 2.39
C VAL A 161 14.54 -14.44 1.33
N VAL A 162 14.55 -13.12 1.46
CA VAL A 162 13.93 -12.23 0.47
C VAL A 162 14.70 -12.32 -0.85
N ARG A 163 13.98 -12.58 -1.94
CA ARG A 163 14.53 -12.73 -3.31
C ARG A 163 14.05 -11.65 -4.26
N TYR A 164 12.98 -10.95 -3.92
CA TYR A 164 12.42 -9.89 -4.72
C TYR A 164 11.62 -8.93 -3.85
N LYS A 165 11.61 -7.65 -4.25
CA LYS A 165 10.74 -6.64 -3.66
C LYS A 165 10.28 -5.66 -4.73
N HIS A 166 9.06 -5.16 -4.59
CA HIS A 166 8.48 -4.14 -5.46
C HIS A 166 7.64 -3.16 -4.65
N PHE A 167 7.83 -1.87 -4.88
CA PHE A 167 7.05 -0.80 -4.26
C PHE A 167 6.13 -0.17 -5.29
N GLY A 168 4.86 -0.03 -4.93
CA GLY A 168 3.82 0.52 -5.79
C GLY A 168 3.05 -0.53 -6.57
N GLU A 169 2.16 -0.01 -7.41
CA GLU A 169 1.34 -0.75 -8.36
C GLU A 169 2.17 -1.13 -9.61
N GLY A 170 1.92 -2.31 -10.18
CA GLY A 170 2.58 -2.79 -11.40
C GLY A 170 3.62 -3.90 -11.16
N SER A 171 4.49 -4.10 -12.16
CA SER A 171 5.46 -5.21 -12.23
C SER A 171 4.80 -6.58 -12.03
N TYR A 172 3.57 -6.77 -12.50
CA TYR A 172 2.80 -8.00 -12.24
C TYR A 172 3.45 -9.19 -12.94
N ARG A 173 3.77 -9.05 -14.23
CA ARG A 173 4.45 -10.10 -14.99
C ARG A 173 5.83 -10.44 -14.41
N GLU A 174 6.57 -9.42 -13.99
CA GLU A 174 7.89 -9.62 -13.35
C GLU A 174 7.75 -10.37 -12.02
N THR A 175 6.77 -9.99 -11.20
CA THR A 175 6.46 -10.65 -9.94
C THR A 175 6.06 -12.11 -10.15
N GLU A 176 5.18 -12.39 -11.12
CA GLU A 176 4.72 -13.75 -11.43
C GLU A 176 5.86 -14.64 -11.94
N ASN A 177 6.72 -14.12 -12.82
CA ASN A 177 7.94 -14.83 -13.23
C ASN A 177 8.80 -15.20 -12.01
N LYS A 178 8.91 -14.29 -11.04
CA LYS A 178 9.69 -14.55 -9.84
C LYS A 178 9.07 -15.60 -8.93
N ILE A 179 7.74 -15.59 -8.79
CA ILE A 179 6.99 -16.65 -8.10
C ILE A 179 7.31 -17.98 -8.77
N TRP A 180 7.22 -18.06 -10.09
CA TRP A 180 7.48 -19.27 -10.87
C TRP A 180 8.92 -19.78 -10.69
N GLU A 181 9.92 -18.90 -10.78
CA GLU A 181 11.33 -19.22 -10.53
C GLU A 181 11.55 -19.83 -9.15
N LEU A 182 10.98 -19.23 -8.10
CA LEU A 182 11.18 -19.70 -6.73
C LEU A 182 10.43 -20.99 -6.43
N LEU A 183 9.25 -21.20 -7.03
CA LEU A 183 8.50 -22.45 -6.90
C LEU A 183 9.28 -23.63 -7.52
N ILE A 184 9.88 -23.43 -8.69
CA ILE A 184 10.77 -24.43 -9.32
C ILE A 184 12.01 -24.68 -8.46
N ALA A 185 12.63 -23.61 -7.95
CA ALA A 185 13.78 -23.76 -7.04
C ALA A 185 13.40 -24.49 -5.74
N ALA A 186 12.12 -24.46 -5.36
CA ALA A 186 11.57 -25.23 -4.25
C ALA A 186 11.14 -26.66 -4.61
N GLY A 187 11.29 -27.08 -5.87
CA GLY A 187 10.96 -28.42 -6.35
C GLY A 187 9.50 -28.60 -6.77
N ALA A 188 8.72 -27.53 -6.90
CA ALA A 188 7.36 -27.60 -7.39
C ALA A 188 7.30 -27.79 -8.91
N ASP A 189 6.35 -28.59 -9.38
CA ASP A 189 6.02 -28.69 -10.80
C ASP A 189 4.92 -27.69 -11.17
N VAL A 190 5.35 -26.63 -11.85
CA VAL A 190 4.55 -25.51 -12.36
C VAL A 190 4.65 -25.39 -13.87
N THR A 191 5.17 -26.40 -14.56
CA THR A 191 5.45 -26.36 -16.01
C THR A 191 4.19 -26.31 -16.86
N ASP A 192 3.09 -26.87 -16.37
CA ASP A 192 1.76 -26.82 -17.00
C ASP A 192 1.02 -25.50 -16.77
N ILE A 193 1.51 -24.63 -15.88
CA ILE A 193 0.88 -23.34 -15.59
C ILE A 193 1.50 -22.28 -16.51
N LEU A 194 0.69 -21.76 -17.42
CA LEU A 194 1.09 -20.64 -18.27
C LEU A 194 1.14 -19.36 -17.45
N VAL A 195 2.35 -18.82 -17.28
CA VAL A 195 2.56 -17.48 -16.74
C VAL A 195 1.82 -16.47 -17.62
N SER A 196 1.16 -15.49 -16.99
CA SER A 196 0.41 -14.48 -17.70
C SER A 196 1.27 -13.79 -18.78
N THR A 197 0.78 -13.81 -20.02
CA THR A 197 1.34 -13.02 -21.12
C THR A 197 0.67 -11.65 -21.23
N VAL A 198 -0.33 -11.37 -20.40
CA VAL A 198 -1.02 -10.07 -20.36
C VAL A 198 -0.01 -9.02 -19.90
N PRO A 199 0.23 -7.96 -20.69
CA PRO A 199 1.07 -6.85 -20.26
C PRO A 199 0.54 -6.21 -18.97
N ASP A 200 1.43 -5.62 -18.19
CA ASP A 200 1.02 -4.76 -17.08
C ASP A 200 0.18 -3.58 -17.61
N PRO A 201 -0.81 -3.09 -16.84
CA PRO A 201 -1.64 -1.96 -17.21
C PRO A 201 -0.81 -0.76 -17.64
N LYS A 202 -1.22 -0.12 -18.74
CA LYS A 202 -0.45 0.98 -19.33
C LYS A 202 -0.96 2.31 -18.83
N PHE A 203 -0.05 3.06 -18.24
CA PHE A 203 -0.31 4.41 -17.83
C PHE A 203 -0.36 5.35 -19.04
N LEU A 204 -1.37 6.22 -19.11
CA LEU A 204 -1.55 7.17 -20.20
C LEU A 204 -0.37 8.15 -20.28
N PRO A 205 0.24 8.36 -21.46
CA PRO A 205 1.37 9.29 -21.61
C PRO A 205 1.06 10.71 -21.13
N GLU A 206 -0.16 11.19 -21.36
CA GLU A 206 -0.66 12.52 -20.98
C GLU A 206 -0.59 12.74 -19.46
N ALA A 207 -0.83 11.68 -18.70
CA ALA A 207 -0.79 11.71 -17.25
C ALA A 207 0.62 11.97 -16.68
N ARG A 208 1.66 11.83 -17.50
CA ARG A 208 3.07 12.16 -17.19
C ARG A 208 3.50 13.53 -17.72
N SER A 209 2.55 14.41 -18.04
CA SER A 209 2.83 15.77 -18.49
C SER A 209 3.82 16.50 -17.56
N ARG A 210 4.72 17.28 -18.16
CA ARG A 210 5.61 18.19 -17.41
C ARG A 210 4.87 19.44 -16.93
N ASP A 211 3.75 19.77 -17.55
CA ASP A 211 2.86 20.81 -17.07
C ASP A 211 2.09 20.30 -15.85
N ARG A 212 2.36 20.88 -14.69
CA ARG A 212 1.72 20.52 -13.42
C ARG A 212 0.20 20.72 -13.49
N ALA A 213 -0.31 21.63 -14.32
CA ALA A 213 -1.75 21.81 -14.47
C ALA A 213 -2.42 20.60 -15.15
N LEU A 214 -1.71 19.90 -16.05
CA LEU A 214 -2.24 18.81 -16.88
C LEU A 214 -1.80 17.42 -16.43
N ARG A 215 -0.84 17.33 -15.52
CA ARG A 215 -0.31 16.07 -15.00
C ARG A 215 -1.33 15.38 -14.08
N LEU A 216 -1.25 14.05 -13.96
CA LEU A 216 -2.12 13.27 -13.07
C LEU A 216 -2.16 13.92 -11.69
N THR A 217 -3.36 14.18 -11.19
CA THR A 217 -3.55 14.70 -9.85
C THR A 217 -2.94 13.74 -8.83
N ARG A 218 -2.22 14.31 -7.86
CA ARG A 218 -1.64 13.51 -6.78
C ARG A 218 -2.75 13.09 -5.84
N GLU A 219 -2.52 12.10 -5.01
CA GLU A 219 -3.38 11.86 -3.85
C GLU A 219 -3.46 13.12 -2.98
N LEU A 220 -4.67 13.51 -2.61
CA LEU A 220 -4.95 14.71 -1.82
C LEU A 220 -5.66 14.30 -0.54
N TYR A 221 -5.10 14.68 0.60
CA TYR A 221 -5.66 14.33 1.90
C TYR A 221 -6.51 15.47 2.48
N GLY A 222 -7.52 15.12 3.27
CA GLY A 222 -8.40 16.04 3.97
C GLY A 222 -7.86 16.46 5.35
N GLY A 223 -7.22 15.56 6.09
CA GLY A 223 -6.66 15.85 7.41
C GLY A 223 -5.31 16.55 7.39
N TYR A 224 -5.00 17.29 8.47
CA TYR A 224 -3.83 18.18 8.49
C TYR A 224 -2.49 17.42 8.65
N GLU A 225 -2.51 16.17 9.13
CA GLU A 225 -1.30 15.34 9.33
C GLU A 225 -0.55 15.18 8.00
N ARG A 226 -1.26 14.75 6.96
CA ARG A 226 -0.69 14.41 5.65
C ARG A 226 -0.64 15.59 4.68
N ASN A 227 -1.10 16.76 5.13
CA ASN A 227 -1.41 17.88 4.25
C ASN A 227 -0.22 18.83 3.98
N ASN A 228 0.89 18.65 4.70
CA ASN A 228 2.09 19.49 4.58
C ASN A 228 3.26 18.71 3.96
N THR A 229 3.28 18.64 2.62
CA THR A 229 4.33 17.93 1.90
C THR A 229 5.29 18.89 1.19
N ARG A 230 6.50 18.39 0.89
CA ARG A 230 7.49 19.12 0.05
C ARG A 230 6.95 19.50 -1.33
N SER A 231 5.88 18.86 -1.79
CA SER A 231 5.24 19.13 -3.08
C SER A 231 4.16 20.21 -3.01
N GLY A 232 4.00 20.86 -1.86
CA GLY A 232 3.03 21.93 -1.61
C GLY A 232 1.81 21.46 -0.83
N LEU A 233 1.04 22.44 -0.36
CA LEU A 233 -0.19 22.31 0.41
C LEU A 233 -1.28 21.61 -0.42
N TYR A 234 -2.16 20.82 0.23
CA TYR A 234 -3.30 20.21 -0.45
C TYR A 234 -4.54 21.08 -0.30
N ILE A 235 -4.86 21.57 0.90
CA ILE A 235 -5.91 22.58 1.08
C ILE A 235 -5.35 23.97 0.69
N ALA A 236 -5.99 24.67 -0.24
CA ALA A 236 -5.52 25.97 -0.73
C ALA A 236 -5.69 27.12 0.28
N HIS A 237 -6.49 26.91 1.33
CA HIS A 237 -6.82 27.90 2.34
C HIS A 237 -5.73 27.99 3.42
N GLY A 238 -5.00 29.11 3.48
CA GLY A 238 -3.92 29.29 4.47
C GLY A 238 -4.38 29.12 5.92
N ASP A 239 -5.59 29.61 6.24
CA ASP A 239 -6.18 29.53 7.58
C ASP A 239 -6.47 28.10 8.04
N TYR A 240 -6.59 27.14 7.11
CA TYR A 240 -6.68 25.71 7.42
C TYR A 240 -5.51 25.24 8.29
N TYR A 241 -4.29 25.62 7.93
CA TYR A 241 -3.08 25.19 8.62
C TYR A 241 -2.86 25.90 9.96
N ALA A 242 -3.42 27.10 10.13
CA ALA A 242 -3.45 27.80 11.42
C ALA A 242 -4.57 27.29 12.34
N GLY A 243 -5.54 26.56 11.77
CA GLY A 243 -6.75 26.10 12.42
C GLY A 243 -6.86 24.58 12.56
N ALA A 244 -5.75 23.88 12.81
CA ALA A 244 -5.79 22.45 13.16
C ALA A 244 -6.72 22.22 14.37
N GLU A 245 -7.54 21.17 14.33
CA GLU A 245 -8.52 20.81 15.37
C GLU A 245 -9.56 21.91 15.65
N ARG A 246 -9.89 22.74 14.65
CA ARG A 246 -10.88 23.81 14.76
C ARG A 246 -11.92 23.73 13.65
N VAL A 247 -13.09 24.29 13.96
CA VAL A 247 -14.13 24.60 13.00
C VAL A 247 -13.91 26.00 12.45
N LEU A 248 -13.84 26.14 11.13
CA LEU A 248 -13.64 27.41 10.42
C LEU A 248 -14.63 27.54 9.25
N GLU A 249 -14.93 28.78 8.88
CA GLU A 249 -15.71 29.12 7.69
C GLU A 249 -14.75 29.44 6.54
N TYR A 250 -14.98 28.85 5.37
CA TYR A 250 -14.20 29.04 4.16
C TYR A 250 -15.05 29.62 3.02
N THR A 251 -14.41 30.41 2.17
CA THR A 251 -15.02 30.94 0.95
C THR A 251 -14.21 30.52 -0.25
N ASP A 252 -14.82 29.78 -1.16
CA ASP A 252 -14.18 29.33 -2.39
C ASP A 252 -13.80 30.54 -3.28
N PRO A 253 -12.51 30.74 -3.62
CA PRO A 253 -12.08 31.84 -4.49
C PRO A 253 -12.49 31.67 -5.96
N GLY A 254 -12.90 30.48 -6.39
CA GLY A 254 -13.37 30.15 -7.74
C GLY A 254 -12.30 29.85 -8.78
N ASP A 255 -11.03 30.21 -8.53
CA ASP A 255 -9.90 29.85 -9.40
C ASP A 255 -9.15 28.63 -8.85
N HIS A 256 -9.47 27.44 -9.40
CA HIS A 256 -8.92 26.18 -8.94
C HIS A 256 -7.73 25.71 -9.77
N GLN A 257 -6.66 25.35 -9.06
CA GLN A 257 -5.47 24.72 -9.63
C GLN A 257 -5.48 23.23 -9.37
N ASN A 258 -4.92 22.47 -10.33
CA ASN A 258 -4.69 21.05 -10.14
C ASN A 258 -3.78 20.81 -8.92
N HIS A 259 -3.99 19.68 -8.24
CA HIS A 259 -3.31 19.23 -7.03
C HIS A 259 -3.69 19.98 -5.74
N SER A 260 -4.82 20.70 -5.71
CA SER A 260 -5.30 21.41 -4.54
C SER A 260 -6.81 21.23 -4.33
N LEU A 261 -7.24 21.27 -3.06
CA LEU A 261 -8.62 21.27 -2.60
C LEU A 261 -9.02 22.68 -2.16
N TYR A 262 -10.26 23.05 -2.44
CA TYR A 262 -10.86 24.35 -2.16
C TYR A 262 -12.17 24.15 -1.42
N LEU A 263 -12.33 24.86 -0.32
CA LEU A 263 -13.46 24.71 0.59
C LEU A 263 -14.42 25.89 0.49
N GLN A 264 -15.72 25.60 0.51
CA GLN A 264 -16.81 26.55 0.71
C GLN A 264 -17.64 26.09 1.92
N GLY A 265 -17.93 27.01 2.84
CA GLY A 265 -18.78 26.74 4.00
C GLY A 265 -18.02 26.39 5.27
N THR A 266 -18.68 25.71 6.21
CA THR A 266 -18.13 25.48 7.56
C THR A 266 -17.51 24.08 7.67
N TRP A 267 -16.22 23.99 8.00
CA TRP A 267 -15.47 22.74 8.06
C TRP A 267 -14.64 22.61 9.34
N PHE A 268 -14.57 21.38 9.86
CA PHE A 268 -13.67 20.95 10.93
C PHE A 268 -12.38 20.36 10.32
N ASN A 269 -11.25 20.90 10.75
CA ASN A 269 -9.92 20.50 10.28
C ASN A 269 -9.35 19.41 11.19
N GLY A 270 -9.76 18.17 10.98
CA GLY A 270 -9.33 17.02 11.77
C GLY A 270 -7.92 16.54 11.42
N TYR A 271 -7.42 15.63 12.25
CA TYR A 271 -6.09 15.05 12.12
C TYR A 271 -5.93 14.24 10.84
N GLU A 272 -6.88 13.35 10.53
CA GLU A 272 -6.85 12.46 9.35
C GLU A 272 -7.85 12.90 8.26
N GLU A 273 -8.80 13.75 8.63
CA GLU A 273 -10.00 14.05 7.86
C GLU A 273 -10.35 15.55 7.84
N LEU A 274 -11.03 15.95 6.78
CA LEU A 274 -11.77 17.21 6.71
C LEU A 274 -13.26 16.88 6.87
N ARG A 275 -13.91 17.39 7.92
CA ARG A 275 -15.31 17.06 8.21
C ARG A 275 -16.22 18.27 8.10
N HIS A 276 -17.33 18.11 7.40
CA HIS A 276 -18.36 19.13 7.30
C HIS A 276 -18.90 19.46 8.71
N ALA A 277 -19.01 20.74 9.07
CA ALA A 277 -19.23 21.14 10.46
C ALA A 277 -20.64 21.71 10.73
N ARG A 278 -21.56 21.61 9.75
CA ARG A 278 -22.96 21.99 9.92
C ARG A 278 -23.87 21.14 9.04
N LYS A 279 -25.16 21.10 9.38
CA LYS A 279 -26.19 20.55 8.49
C LYS A 279 -26.68 21.65 7.57
N THR A 280 -26.83 21.33 6.29
CA THR A 280 -27.31 22.25 5.25
C THR A 280 -28.55 21.67 4.59
N GLU A 281 -29.31 22.51 3.88
CA GLU A 281 -30.52 22.07 3.17
C GLU A 281 -30.35 22.03 1.64
N SER A 282 -29.42 22.82 1.10
CA SER A 282 -29.29 23.08 -0.34
C SER A 282 -27.91 22.74 -0.91
N PHE A 283 -27.14 21.87 -0.26
CA PHE A 283 -25.79 21.48 -0.69
C PHE A 283 -24.86 22.69 -0.93
N GLU A 284 -25.05 23.77 -0.16
CA GLU A 284 -24.32 25.02 -0.31
C GLU A 284 -22.85 24.94 0.12
N ASP A 285 -22.52 23.96 0.96
CA ASP A 285 -21.16 23.70 1.45
C ASP A 285 -20.55 22.55 0.65
N TYR A 286 -19.33 22.76 0.18
CA TYR A 286 -18.67 21.82 -0.72
C TYR A 286 -17.16 21.83 -0.62
N ILE A 287 -16.59 20.70 -1.06
CA ILE A 287 -15.18 20.53 -1.37
C ILE A 287 -15.06 20.54 -2.89
N ALA A 288 -14.25 21.46 -3.42
CA ALA A 288 -13.98 21.58 -4.84
C ALA A 288 -12.52 21.29 -5.17
N LEU A 289 -12.28 20.77 -6.36
CA LEU A 289 -10.93 20.57 -6.87
C LEU A 289 -10.93 20.55 -8.40
N ARG A 290 -9.89 21.13 -9.00
CA ARG A 290 -9.52 20.81 -10.38
C ARG A 290 -8.66 19.56 -10.37
N PHE A 291 -9.01 18.55 -11.17
CA PHE A 291 -8.19 17.36 -11.34
C PHE A 291 -7.78 17.15 -12.80
N SER A 292 -6.82 16.26 -13.03
CA SER A 292 -6.51 15.63 -14.30
C SER A 292 -6.37 14.13 -14.08
N ALA A 293 -7.27 13.33 -14.62
CA ALA A 293 -7.33 11.87 -14.43
C ALA A 293 -8.31 11.23 -15.43
N THR A 294 -8.37 9.90 -15.47
CA THR A 294 -9.53 9.16 -16.01
C THR A 294 -10.49 8.74 -14.90
N SER A 295 -10.03 8.57 -13.67
CA SER A 295 -10.90 8.22 -12.54
C SER A 295 -10.60 9.03 -11.30
N VAL A 296 -11.63 9.25 -10.49
CA VAL A 296 -11.53 9.89 -9.17
C VAL A 296 -12.24 9.02 -8.15
N ASN A 297 -11.59 8.78 -7.01
CA ASN A 297 -12.18 8.12 -5.86
C ASN A 297 -12.09 9.03 -4.65
N ALA A 298 -13.06 8.91 -3.74
CA ALA A 298 -13.11 9.63 -2.47
C ALA A 298 -13.12 8.63 -1.30
N VAL A 299 -12.22 8.78 -0.35
CA VAL A 299 -12.25 8.05 0.92
C VAL A 299 -13.08 8.85 1.90
N VAL A 300 -14.25 8.32 2.25
CA VAL A 300 -15.24 9.00 3.09
C VAL A 300 -15.67 8.06 4.20
N ASN A 301 -15.88 8.61 5.40
CA ASN A 301 -16.39 7.85 6.54
C ASN A 301 -17.55 8.60 7.19
N PRO A 302 -18.70 7.95 7.46
CA PRO A 302 -19.81 8.56 8.16
C PRO A 302 -19.62 8.64 9.70
N GLY A 303 -18.50 8.14 10.22
CA GLY A 303 -18.28 8.03 11.66
C GLY A 303 -19.31 7.10 12.30
N GLU A 304 -19.88 7.53 13.42
CA GLU A 304 -21.01 6.85 14.08
C GLU A 304 -22.38 7.39 13.62
N GLY A 305 -22.38 8.25 12.60
CA GLY A 305 -23.55 8.92 12.05
C GLY A 305 -24.52 8.01 11.30
N GLN A 306 -25.65 8.58 10.90
CA GLN A 306 -26.57 7.90 9.98
C GLN A 306 -26.05 8.01 8.55
N PRO A 307 -26.41 7.06 7.66
CA PRO A 307 -26.08 7.19 6.25
C PRO A 307 -26.57 8.51 5.64
N PHE A 308 -25.77 9.10 4.77
CA PHE A 308 -26.09 10.34 4.08
C PHE A 308 -25.71 10.28 2.60
N GLU A 309 -26.21 11.24 1.83
CA GLU A 309 -25.86 11.41 0.42
C GLU A 309 -24.81 12.49 0.25
N VAL A 310 -23.89 12.25 -0.68
CA VAL A 310 -22.95 13.26 -1.19
C VAL A 310 -23.31 13.53 -2.64
N GLN A 311 -23.68 14.78 -2.95
CA GLN A 311 -23.86 15.25 -4.31
C GLN A 311 -22.52 15.47 -4.98
N VAL A 312 -22.39 14.94 -6.19
CA VAL A 312 -21.19 15.08 -7.03
C VAL A 312 -21.56 15.88 -8.27
N THR A 313 -20.74 16.87 -8.61
CA THR A 313 -20.86 17.59 -9.89
C THR A 313 -19.51 17.68 -10.57
N ILE A 314 -19.51 17.56 -11.90
CA ILE A 314 -18.36 17.78 -12.77
C ILE A 314 -18.64 18.97 -13.68
N ASP A 315 -17.69 19.90 -13.80
CA ASP A 315 -17.80 21.10 -14.64
C ASP A 315 -19.10 21.90 -14.42
N GLY A 316 -19.53 21.99 -13.16
CA GLY A 316 -20.73 22.73 -12.74
C GLY A 316 -22.08 22.05 -13.05
N ARG A 317 -22.07 20.77 -13.47
CA ARG A 317 -23.27 19.98 -13.76
C ARG A 317 -23.21 18.59 -13.10
N PRO A 318 -24.33 17.89 -12.95
CA PRO A 318 -24.32 16.47 -12.63
C PRO A 318 -23.44 15.67 -13.61
N LEU A 319 -22.89 14.57 -13.14
CA LEU A 319 -22.20 13.58 -13.97
C LEU A 319 -23.15 13.05 -15.04
N ARG A 320 -22.61 12.62 -16.18
CA ARG A 320 -23.35 11.77 -17.11
C ARG A 320 -23.13 10.29 -16.78
N PRO A 321 -24.01 9.38 -17.26
CA PRO A 321 -23.81 7.95 -17.04
C PRO A 321 -22.47 7.40 -17.54
N ASP A 322 -21.88 7.99 -18.59
CA ASP A 322 -20.56 7.64 -19.13
C ASP A 322 -19.38 8.28 -18.37
N GLU A 323 -19.65 9.11 -17.35
CA GLU A 323 -18.65 9.77 -16.50
C GLU A 323 -18.71 9.27 -15.04
N ALA A 324 -19.75 8.50 -14.71
CA ALA A 324 -20.08 8.10 -13.34
C ALA A 324 -19.32 6.83 -12.94
N GLY A 325 -18.63 6.89 -11.80
CA GLY A 325 -18.09 5.68 -11.17
C GLY A 325 -19.19 4.77 -10.62
N PRO A 326 -18.88 3.51 -10.29
CA PRO A 326 -19.87 2.50 -9.90
C PRO A 326 -20.67 2.84 -8.63
N ASP A 327 -20.16 3.74 -7.79
CA ASP A 327 -20.86 4.18 -6.57
C ASP A 327 -21.87 5.31 -6.81
N ILE A 328 -21.90 5.89 -8.01
CA ILE A 328 -22.82 6.98 -8.34
C ILE A 328 -24.17 6.44 -8.77
N SER A 329 -25.20 7.05 -8.20
CA SER A 329 -26.60 6.92 -8.58
C SER A 329 -27.17 8.26 -9.04
N PHE A 330 -28.25 8.21 -9.83
CA PHE A 330 -28.89 9.40 -10.37
C PHE A 330 -30.26 9.61 -9.73
N GLU A 331 -30.37 10.66 -8.92
CA GLU A 331 -31.57 10.96 -8.14
C GLU A 331 -32.11 12.36 -8.45
N GLN A 332 -33.32 12.42 -9.00
CA GLN A 332 -34.00 13.69 -9.32
C GLN A 332 -33.13 14.63 -10.19
N GLY A 333 -32.34 14.05 -11.10
CA GLY A 333 -31.42 14.80 -11.98
C GLY A 333 -30.09 15.20 -11.34
N ARG A 334 -29.80 14.75 -10.11
CA ARG A 334 -28.49 14.90 -9.44
C ARG A 334 -27.70 13.59 -9.54
N SER A 335 -26.37 13.68 -9.59
CA SER A 335 -25.48 12.54 -9.33
C SER A 335 -25.09 12.53 -7.87
N VAL A 336 -25.35 11.42 -7.18
CA VAL A 336 -25.10 11.26 -5.75
C VAL A 336 -24.49 9.89 -5.47
N PHE A 337 -23.68 9.77 -4.43
CA PHE A 337 -23.36 8.48 -3.82
C PHE A 337 -23.80 8.48 -2.35
N LYS A 338 -24.22 7.32 -1.88
CA LYS A 338 -24.62 7.11 -0.49
C LYS A 338 -23.40 6.69 0.32
N VAL A 339 -23.18 7.36 1.44
CA VAL A 339 -22.16 7.02 2.42
C VAL A 339 -22.84 6.32 3.58
N ASP A 340 -22.56 5.03 3.75
CA ASP A 340 -23.05 4.20 4.86
C ASP A 340 -21.94 3.45 5.61
N GLU A 341 -20.71 3.47 5.09
CA GLU A 341 -19.54 2.92 5.77
C GLU A 341 -18.25 3.70 5.43
N GLY A 342 -17.22 3.50 6.25
CA GLY A 342 -15.89 4.06 6.00
C GLY A 342 -15.15 3.24 4.93
N ARG A 343 -15.09 3.75 3.70
CA ARG A 343 -14.39 3.12 2.58
C ARG A 343 -13.99 4.11 1.50
N MET A 344 -13.34 3.59 0.45
CA MET A 344 -13.18 4.30 -0.80
C MET A 344 -14.44 4.17 -1.65
N TYR A 345 -14.91 5.30 -2.20
CA TYR A 345 -16.02 5.40 -3.15
C TYR A 345 -15.48 5.81 -4.51
N GLU A 346 -15.81 5.08 -5.56
CA GLU A 346 -15.43 5.36 -6.95
C GLU A 346 -16.45 6.32 -7.56
N VAL A 347 -16.08 7.61 -7.62
CA VAL A 347 -17.04 8.69 -7.92
C VAL A 347 -17.05 9.12 -9.39
N VAL A 348 -15.91 9.05 -10.08
CA VAL A 348 -15.79 9.47 -11.48
C VAL A 348 -15.04 8.41 -12.27
N ALA A 349 -15.56 8.11 -13.46
CA ALA A 349 -15.00 7.19 -14.45
C ALA A 349 -15.16 7.81 -15.85
N LEU A 350 -14.16 8.55 -16.31
CA LEU A 350 -14.17 9.27 -17.58
C LEU A 350 -13.73 8.37 -18.75
N PRO A 351 -14.31 8.57 -19.95
CA PRO A 351 -13.94 7.81 -21.14
C PRO A 351 -12.57 8.20 -21.71
N ALA A 352 -12.02 9.34 -21.28
CA ALA A 352 -10.74 9.86 -21.72
C ALA A 352 -10.08 10.67 -20.60
N TYR A 353 -8.75 10.71 -20.63
CA TYR A 353 -7.99 11.56 -19.71
C TYR A 353 -8.24 13.03 -20.03
N GLY A 354 -8.60 13.80 -19.01
CA GLY A 354 -8.94 15.21 -19.14
C GLY A 354 -8.80 15.95 -17.83
N SER A 355 -8.86 17.29 -17.90
CA SER A 355 -8.89 18.15 -16.71
C SER A 355 -10.26 18.75 -16.50
N HIS A 356 -10.81 18.59 -15.30
CA HIS A 356 -12.18 18.92 -14.96
C HIS A 356 -12.29 19.53 -13.56
N GLU A 357 -13.37 20.28 -13.34
CA GLU A 357 -13.78 20.78 -12.02
C GLU A 357 -14.69 19.75 -11.34
N LEU A 358 -14.31 19.25 -10.17
CA LEU A 358 -15.15 18.38 -9.35
C LEU A 358 -15.62 19.12 -8.10
N ARG A 359 -16.88 18.90 -7.71
CA ARG A 359 -17.38 19.28 -6.38
C ARG A 359 -18.08 18.11 -5.70
N LEU A 360 -17.79 17.92 -4.42
CA LEU A 360 -18.52 17.04 -3.50
C LEU A 360 -19.21 17.92 -2.44
N SER A 361 -20.52 17.75 -2.30
CA SER A 361 -21.36 18.54 -1.38
C SER A 361 -22.22 17.58 -0.57
N SER A 362 -22.41 17.83 0.72
CA SER A 362 -23.28 17.00 1.57
C SER A 362 -24.12 17.88 2.48
N ASN A 363 -25.34 17.43 2.77
CA ASN A 363 -26.22 18.05 3.76
C ASN A 363 -25.95 17.55 5.19
N SER A 364 -25.04 16.59 5.36
CA SER A 364 -24.70 16.00 6.65
C SER A 364 -23.42 16.59 7.25
N ASP A 365 -23.44 16.89 8.54
CA ASP A 365 -22.26 17.24 9.36
C ASP A 365 -21.42 16.00 9.74
N ASP A 366 -21.84 14.82 9.31
CA ASP A 366 -21.03 13.59 9.38
C ASP A 366 -20.18 13.37 8.12
N PHE A 367 -20.25 14.26 7.12
CA PHE A 367 -19.43 14.13 5.91
C PHE A 367 -17.95 14.40 6.20
N ALA A 368 -17.17 13.34 6.38
CA ALA A 368 -15.73 13.39 6.60
C ALA A 368 -14.96 12.84 5.39
N LEU A 369 -14.23 13.71 4.69
CA LEU A 369 -13.32 13.36 3.61
C LEU A 369 -11.91 13.09 4.18
N PHE A 370 -11.38 11.90 3.90
CA PHE A 370 -10.02 11.52 4.26
C PHE A 370 -9.03 11.74 3.12
N ALA A 371 -9.40 11.32 1.91
CA ALA A 371 -8.54 11.49 0.74
C ALA A 371 -9.32 11.47 -0.59
N PHE A 372 -8.71 12.05 -1.62
CA PHE A 372 -9.01 11.78 -3.02
C PHE A 372 -7.85 11.01 -3.66
N THR A 373 -8.19 9.97 -4.43
CA THR A 373 -7.23 9.23 -5.26
C THR A 373 -7.65 9.24 -6.73
N PHE A 374 -6.69 8.98 -7.63
CA PHE A 374 -6.86 9.20 -9.07
C PHE A 374 -6.27 8.05 -9.89
N GLY A 375 -6.86 7.78 -11.05
CA GLY A 375 -6.37 6.79 -12.04
C GLY A 375 -6.13 7.40 -13.43
N ALA A 376 -5.28 6.75 -14.24
CA ALA A 376 -4.96 7.17 -15.61
C ALA A 376 -4.41 6.02 -16.46
N TYR A 377 -5.18 4.94 -16.59
CA TYR A 377 -4.79 3.75 -17.37
C TYR A 377 -5.49 3.72 -18.74
N GLU A 378 -4.81 3.17 -19.75
CA GLU A 378 -5.35 2.98 -21.11
C GLU A 378 -6.54 2.02 -21.12
N GLU A 379 -6.55 1.05 -20.20
CA GLU A 379 -7.56 0.00 -20.11
C GLU A 379 -8.85 0.45 -19.41
N GLY A 380 -8.90 1.67 -18.88
CA GLY A 380 -10.02 2.24 -18.15
C GLY A 380 -9.71 2.54 -16.66
N PRO A 381 -10.70 3.08 -15.92
CA PRO A 381 -10.63 3.39 -14.48
C PRO A 381 -10.06 2.30 -13.58
#